data_AF-A0AAW0DAJ8-F1
#
_entry.id   AF-A0AAW0DAJ8-F1
#
_cell.length_a   1.000
_cell.length_b   1.000
_cell.length_c   1.000
_cell.angle_alpha   90.00
_cell.angle_beta   90.00
_cell.angle_gamma   90.00
#
_symmetry.space_group_name_H-M   'P 1'
#
loop_
_entity.id
_entity.type
_entity.pdbx_description
1 polymer ?
#
loop_
_entity_poly.entity_id
_entity_poly.type
_entity_poly.pdbx_seq_one_letter_code
_entity_poly.pdbx_strand_id
1 'polypeptide(L)'
;MGMGFGTSMAGSPMVIMWSNSDGSVTLSQRQASGHTMPTVVSSPARVATMEDSLTTTSGDGIQFAFNIPSDGNTNPDIIWAFGDESPSSAAADATIAIHLDKGQTKLNFAAANGTNTGTNNDTQSSGALSLLPGHESVVVLLLILGMIVAV
;
A
#
# COMPACT_ATOMS: atom_id res chain seq x y z
N MET A 1 -7.01 4.43 -2.04
CA MET A 1 -6.17 3.87 -0.96
C MET A 1 -4.83 4.62 -0.91
N GLY A 2 -4.26 4.86 0.26
CA GLY A 2 -2.95 5.47 0.42
C GLY A 2 -2.08 4.76 1.45
N MET A 3 -0.80 4.60 1.14
CA MET A 3 0.22 4.08 2.05
C MET A 3 1.36 5.09 2.14
N GLY A 4 1.77 5.46 3.35
CA GLY A 4 2.92 6.33 3.60
C GLY A 4 4.02 5.62 4.35
N PHE A 5 5.27 5.97 4.04
CA PHE A 5 6.46 5.41 4.68
C PHE A 5 6.97 6.39 5.73
N GLY A 6 6.57 6.16 6.98
CA GLY A 6 6.86 7.02 8.13
C GLY A 6 5.79 6.91 9.22
N THR A 7 5.83 7.83 10.18
CA THR A 7 4.95 7.82 11.36
C THR A 7 3.84 8.89 11.31
N SER A 8 3.77 9.72 10.27
CA SER A 8 2.70 10.72 10.15
C SER A 8 2.51 11.16 8.70
N MET A 9 1.34 11.69 8.35
CA MET A 9 1.08 12.21 7.00
C MET A 9 2.07 13.32 6.61
N ALA A 10 2.40 14.19 7.58
CA ALA A 10 3.38 15.25 7.38
C ALA A 10 4.78 14.65 7.23
N GLY A 11 5.46 15.01 6.14
CA GLY A 11 6.84 14.61 5.88
C GLY A 11 7.03 13.18 5.39
N SER A 12 6.01 12.31 5.38
CA SER A 12 6.15 10.95 4.85
C SER A 12 5.91 10.89 3.34
N PRO A 13 6.78 10.23 2.56
CA PRO A 13 6.48 9.85 1.18
C PRO A 13 5.29 8.89 1.16
N MET A 14 4.31 9.14 0.29
CA MET A 14 3.09 8.35 0.17
C MET A 14 2.92 7.82 -1.25
N VAL A 15 2.46 6.58 -1.37
CA VAL A 15 1.93 5.99 -2.60
C VAL A 15 0.42 5.94 -2.47
N ILE A 16 -0.28 6.59 -3.40
CA ILE A 16 -1.74 6.67 -3.43
C ILE A 16 -2.20 6.03 -4.71
N MET A 17 -3.15 5.09 -4.60
CA MET A 17 -3.72 4.37 -5.73
C MET A 17 -5.24 4.42 -5.70
N TRP A 18 -5.85 4.55 -6.88
CA TRP A 18 -7.30 4.53 -7.07
C TRP A 18 -7.66 3.99 -8.45
N SER A 19 -8.84 3.40 -8.54
CA SER A 19 -9.46 3.00 -9.81
C SER A 19 -10.06 4.22 -10.52
N ASN A 20 -9.91 4.23 -11.84
CA ASN A 20 -10.50 5.23 -12.73
C ASN A 20 -11.80 4.67 -13.33
N SER A 21 -12.65 5.57 -13.82
CA SER A 21 -13.94 5.21 -14.43
C SER A 21 -13.83 4.32 -15.68
N ASP A 22 -12.68 4.32 -16.34
CA ASP A 22 -12.40 3.49 -17.52
C ASP A 22 -11.84 2.11 -17.18
N GLY A 23 -11.75 1.77 -15.88
CA GLY A 23 -11.21 0.51 -15.38
C GLY A 23 -9.68 0.50 -15.21
N SER A 24 -8.98 1.55 -15.64
CA SER A 24 -7.56 1.71 -15.35
C SER A 24 -7.33 2.08 -13.88
N VAL A 25 -6.07 2.04 -13.45
CA VAL A 25 -5.66 2.46 -12.10
C VAL A 25 -4.67 3.59 -12.23
N THR A 26 -4.75 4.55 -11.31
CA THR A 26 -3.73 5.58 -11.15
C THR A 26 -2.85 5.24 -9.96
N LEU A 27 -1.53 5.32 -10.14
CA LEU A 27 -0.55 5.35 -9.06
C LEU A 27 0.04 6.75 -8.99
N SER A 28 0.00 7.36 -7.81
CA SER A 28 0.56 8.69 -7.57
C SER A 28 1.45 8.69 -6.33
N GLN A 29 2.69 9.13 -6.47
CA GLN A 29 3.58 9.37 -5.34
C GLN A 29 3.46 10.82 -4.86
N ARG A 30 3.07 11.01 -3.60
CA ARG A 30 2.79 12.33 -3.02
C ARG A 30 3.47 12.54 -1.68
N GLN A 31 3.58 13.79 -1.25
CA GLN A 31 4.01 14.18 0.09
C GLN A 31 3.24 15.42 0.55
N ALA A 32 3.08 15.58 1.86
CA ALA A 32 2.49 16.76 2.47
C ALA A 32 3.43 17.33 3.54
N SER A 33 3.41 18.65 3.74
CA SER A 33 4.12 19.32 4.85
C SER A 33 3.33 19.30 6.17
N GLY A 34 2.07 18.87 6.12
CA GLY A 34 1.14 18.88 7.24
C GLY A 34 -0.10 18.03 6.95
N HIS A 35 -1.18 18.29 7.68
CA HIS A 35 -2.50 17.71 7.42
C HIS A 35 -3.25 18.49 6.32
N THR A 36 -2.59 18.63 5.17
CA THR A 36 -3.10 19.34 3.99
C THR A 36 -3.03 18.40 2.79
N MET A 37 -3.69 18.78 1.69
CA MET A 37 -3.64 18.02 0.43
C MET A 37 -2.19 17.68 0.05
N PRO A 38 -1.83 16.39 -0.05
CA PRO A 38 -0.53 15.98 -0.56
C PRO A 38 -0.37 16.38 -2.02
N THR A 39 0.83 16.82 -2.39
CA THR A 39 1.21 17.16 -3.77
C THR A 39 2.08 16.07 -4.37
N VAL A 40 2.06 15.94 -5.69
CA VAL A 40 2.90 14.99 -6.42
C VAL A 40 4.38 15.31 -6.21
N VAL A 41 5.18 14.27 -5.94
CA VAL A 41 6.63 14.37 -5.85
C VAL A 41 7.20 14.02 -7.22
N SER A 42 7.83 15.00 -7.89
CA SER A 42 8.36 14.82 -9.26
C SER A 42 9.58 13.90 -9.36
N SER A 43 10.35 13.78 -8.29
CA SER A 43 11.54 12.92 -8.21
C SER A 43 11.62 12.26 -6.84
N PRO A 44 10.80 11.23 -6.56
CA PRO A 44 10.80 10.56 -5.27
C PRO A 44 12.09 9.74 -5.10
N ALA A 45 12.61 9.68 -3.86
CA ALA A 45 13.84 8.92 -3.56
C ALA A 45 13.70 7.41 -3.84
N ARG A 46 12.48 6.90 -3.76
CA ARG A 46 12.10 5.55 -4.17
C ARG A 46 10.93 5.66 -5.14
N VAL A 47 11.09 5.14 -6.35
CA VAL A 47 10.03 5.15 -7.35
C VAL A 47 9.17 3.92 -7.18
N ALA A 48 7.87 4.12 -6.96
CA ALA A 48 6.90 3.04 -6.89
C ALA A 48 6.36 2.73 -8.29
N THR A 49 6.24 1.46 -8.62
CA THR A 49 5.71 0.98 -9.90
C THR A 49 4.50 0.09 -9.64
N MET A 50 3.43 0.26 -10.40
CA MET A 50 2.24 -0.58 -10.26
C MET A 50 2.56 -2.04 -10.60
N GLU A 51 1.92 -2.96 -9.89
CA GLU A 51 1.93 -4.39 -10.19
C GLU A 51 0.54 -4.76 -10.72
N ASP A 52 0.34 -4.62 -12.03
CA ASP A 52 -0.95 -4.81 -12.70
C ASP A 52 -1.50 -6.22 -12.49
N SER A 53 -0.62 -7.24 -12.47
CA SER A 53 -1.02 -8.64 -12.36
C SER A 53 -1.70 -9.01 -11.04
N LEU A 54 -1.49 -8.19 -10.00
CA LEU A 54 -2.03 -8.38 -8.65
C LEU A 54 -3.04 -7.30 -8.26
N THR A 55 -3.32 -6.35 -9.16
CA THR A 55 -4.26 -5.26 -8.93
C THR A 55 -5.64 -5.66 -9.41
N THR A 56 -6.66 -5.53 -8.56
CA THR A 56 -8.06 -5.81 -8.85
C THR A 56 -8.93 -4.60 -8.51
N THR A 57 -9.65 -4.07 -9.49
CA THR A 57 -10.49 -2.87 -9.34
C THR A 57 -11.98 -3.16 -9.28
N SER A 58 -12.36 -4.44 -9.37
CA SER A 58 -13.75 -4.89 -9.46
C SER A 58 -14.01 -6.12 -8.60
N GLY A 59 -15.27 -6.32 -8.23
CA GLY A 59 -15.72 -7.41 -7.35
C GLY A 59 -15.58 -7.08 -5.87
N ASP A 60 -15.74 -8.07 -5.01
CA ASP A 60 -15.81 -7.90 -3.55
C ASP A 60 -14.44 -7.68 -2.89
N GLY A 61 -13.35 -7.82 -3.64
CA GLY A 61 -11.97 -7.67 -3.16
C GLY A 61 -11.18 -6.72 -4.04
N ILE A 62 -11.36 -5.41 -3.84
CA ILE A 62 -10.51 -4.38 -4.47
C ILE A 62 -9.11 -4.48 -3.87
N GLN A 63 -8.10 -4.65 -4.71
CA GLN A 63 -6.70 -4.77 -4.33
C GLN A 63 -5.85 -3.85 -5.21
N PHE A 64 -4.93 -3.13 -4.57
CA PHE A 64 -3.95 -2.30 -5.25
C PHE A 64 -2.57 -2.81 -4.92
N ALA A 65 -1.84 -3.26 -5.94
CA ALA A 65 -0.51 -3.80 -5.78
C ALA A 65 0.53 -2.91 -6.47
N PHE A 66 1.66 -2.72 -5.81
CA PHE A 66 2.79 -1.96 -6.34
C PHE A 66 4.10 -2.48 -5.77
N ASN A 67 5.18 -2.29 -6.51
CA ASN A 67 6.54 -2.52 -6.09
C ASN A 67 7.19 -1.18 -5.72
N ILE A 68 8.05 -1.19 -4.71
CA ILE A 68 8.88 -0.03 -4.34
C ILE A 68 10.25 -0.54 -3.87
N PRO A 69 11.36 0.08 -4.31
CA PRO A 69 12.69 -0.34 -3.87
C PRO A 69 12.83 -0.30 -2.34
N SER A 70 13.54 -1.27 -1.77
CA SER A 70 13.90 -1.23 -0.36
C SER A 70 14.87 -0.08 -0.07
N ASP A 71 14.71 0.58 1.08
CA ASP A 71 15.70 1.52 1.64
C ASP A 71 16.66 0.83 2.62
N GLY A 72 16.61 -0.51 2.72
CA GLY A 72 17.35 -1.31 3.68
C GLY A 72 16.69 -1.40 5.06
N ASN A 73 15.59 -0.69 5.30
CA ASN A 73 14.85 -0.80 6.55
C ASN A 73 13.99 -2.07 6.54
N THR A 74 14.31 -3.03 7.40
CA THR A 74 13.54 -4.27 7.55
C THR A 74 12.29 -4.09 8.41
N ASN A 75 12.12 -2.94 9.07
CA ASN A 75 11.02 -2.68 10.00
C ASN A 75 10.44 -1.27 9.82
N PRO A 76 9.98 -0.88 8.61
CA PRO A 76 9.50 0.47 8.38
C PRO A 76 8.19 0.74 9.11
N ASP A 77 8.10 1.94 9.65
CA ASP A 77 6.83 2.54 10.04
C ASP A 77 6.01 2.86 8.80
N ILE A 78 4.75 2.45 8.84
CA ILE A 78 3.80 2.66 7.76
C ILE A 78 2.59 3.39 8.34
N ILE A 79 2.13 4.40 7.60
CA ILE A 79 0.79 4.93 7.74
C ILE A 79 -0.07 4.41 6.60
N TRP A 80 -1.34 4.20 6.85
CA TRP A 80 -2.31 3.86 5.82
C TRP A 80 -3.54 4.75 5.97
N ALA A 81 -4.24 4.95 4.85
CA ALA A 81 -5.49 5.68 4.82
C ALA A 81 -6.35 5.18 3.64
N PHE A 82 -7.66 5.16 3.81
CA PHE A 82 -8.59 4.89 2.72
C PHE A 82 -9.76 5.88 2.70
N GLY A 83 -10.38 5.99 1.53
CA GLY A 83 -11.62 6.71 1.31
C GLY A 83 -12.45 5.95 0.27
N ASP A 84 -13.72 6.29 0.18
CA ASP A 84 -14.70 5.74 -0.75
C ASP A 84 -14.92 6.65 -1.98
N GLU A 85 -14.48 7.90 -1.91
CA GLU A 85 -14.52 8.83 -3.04
C GLU A 85 -13.32 8.64 -3.97
N SER A 86 -13.61 8.28 -5.22
CA SER A 86 -12.60 8.28 -6.28
C SER A 86 -12.33 9.72 -6.75
N PRO A 87 -11.07 10.09 -7.02
CA PRO A 87 -10.75 11.38 -7.63
C PRO A 87 -11.48 11.58 -8.96
N SER A 88 -11.75 12.83 -9.32
CA SER A 88 -12.55 13.17 -10.50
C SER A 88 -11.84 12.92 -11.84
N SER A 89 -10.55 12.56 -11.82
CA SER A 89 -9.78 12.23 -13.02
C SER A 89 -8.68 11.20 -12.73
N ALA A 90 -8.13 10.63 -13.82
CA ALA A 90 -6.97 9.74 -13.80
C ALA A 90 -5.63 10.48 -13.66
N ALA A 91 -5.63 11.80 -13.48
CA ALA A 91 -4.39 12.55 -13.38
C ALA A 91 -3.68 12.26 -12.05
N ALA A 92 -2.36 12.03 -12.09
CA ALA A 92 -1.59 11.74 -10.88
C ALA A 92 -1.67 12.86 -9.83
N ASP A 93 -1.95 14.10 -10.23
CA ASP A 93 -2.13 15.27 -9.38
C ASP A 93 -3.60 15.61 -9.07
N ALA A 94 -4.55 14.74 -9.43
CA ALA A 94 -5.97 14.95 -9.16
C ALA A 94 -6.24 15.28 -7.69
N THR A 95 -7.18 16.19 -7.44
CA THR A 95 -7.68 16.49 -6.10
C THR A 95 -8.26 15.22 -5.49
N ILE A 96 -7.80 14.86 -4.29
CA ILE A 96 -8.30 13.71 -3.52
C ILE A 96 -9.05 14.20 -2.26
N ALA A 97 -10.14 13.52 -1.90
CA ALA A 97 -10.87 13.81 -0.67
C ALA A 97 -10.04 13.44 0.58
N ILE A 98 -10.45 13.95 1.74
CA ILE A 98 -9.89 13.49 3.00
C ILE A 98 -10.27 12.02 3.22
N HIS A 99 -9.34 11.24 3.75
CA HIS A 99 -9.58 9.83 4.06
C HIS A 99 -10.72 9.67 5.08
N LEU A 100 -11.49 8.59 4.97
CA LEU A 100 -12.52 8.21 5.95
C LEU A 100 -11.90 7.59 7.20
N ASP A 101 -10.85 6.80 7.01
CA ASP A 101 -10.13 6.17 8.10
C ASP A 101 -8.63 6.08 7.80
N LYS A 102 -7.84 5.95 8.87
CA LYS A 102 -6.40 5.93 8.83
C LYS A 102 -5.82 5.19 10.03
N GLY A 103 -4.59 4.75 9.88
CA GLY A 103 -3.86 4.14 10.98
C GLY A 103 -2.36 4.15 10.77
N GLN A 104 -1.69 3.58 11.77
CA GLN A 104 -0.25 3.36 11.78
C GLN A 104 0.00 1.88 12.02
N THR A 105 1.01 1.34 11.38
CA THR A 105 1.49 -0.01 11.59
C THR A 105 2.98 -0.09 11.31
N LYS A 106 3.59 -1.23 11.61
CA LYS A 106 4.95 -1.54 11.20
C LYS A 106 4.91 -2.76 10.30
N LEU A 107 5.68 -2.73 9.21
CA LEU A 107 5.97 -3.95 8.47
C LEU A 107 7.21 -4.61 9.07
N ASN A 108 7.30 -5.93 8.98
CA ASN A 108 8.48 -6.68 9.37
C ASN A 108 8.93 -7.55 8.20
N PHE A 109 9.94 -7.08 7.49
CA PHE A 109 10.56 -7.77 6.37
C PHE A 109 11.67 -8.72 6.80
N ALA A 110 12.08 -8.74 8.08
CA ALA A 110 13.11 -9.67 8.56
C ALA A 110 12.67 -11.14 8.45
N ALA A 111 11.35 -11.40 8.54
CA ALA A 111 10.79 -12.74 8.33
C ALA A 111 10.75 -13.16 6.84
N ALA A 112 10.78 -12.21 5.90
CA ALA A 112 10.77 -12.50 4.47
C ALA A 112 12.16 -12.87 3.92
N ASN A 113 13.23 -12.63 4.68
CA ASN A 113 14.61 -12.97 4.31
C ASN A 113 15.09 -14.30 4.93
N GLY A 114 14.18 -15.11 5.47
CA GLY A 114 14.47 -16.40 6.06
C GLY A 114 14.67 -17.48 4.99
N THR A 115 15.91 -17.91 4.80
CA THR A 115 16.19 -19.25 4.25
C THR A 115 15.39 -20.28 5.03
N ASN A 116 14.55 -21.05 4.35
CA ASN A 116 13.85 -22.21 4.92
C ASN A 116 14.86 -23.18 5.56
N THR A 117 15.05 -23.07 6.88
CA THR A 117 15.61 -24.14 7.71
C THR A 117 14.49 -24.58 8.63
N GLY A 118 13.81 -25.67 8.23
CA GLY A 118 12.69 -26.21 8.99
C GLY A 118 13.14 -26.72 10.35
N THR A 119 12.49 -26.22 11.40
CA THR A 119 12.27 -26.95 12.65
C THR A 119 10.97 -26.45 13.28
N ASN A 120 10.06 -27.38 13.56
CA ASN A 120 8.76 -27.19 14.20
C ASN A 120 8.91 -26.73 15.67
N ASN A 121 8.25 -25.65 16.08
CA ASN A 121 7.18 -25.66 17.10
C ASN A 121 6.72 -24.25 17.50
N ASP A 122 5.40 -24.18 17.72
CA ASP A 122 4.63 -23.29 18.59
C ASP A 122 4.08 -21.95 18.05
N THR A 123 2.76 -22.01 17.79
CA THR A 123 1.70 -21.02 18.01
C THR A 123 2.07 -19.54 18.18
N GLN A 124 2.08 -18.81 17.07
CA GLN A 124 1.65 -17.41 17.04
C GLN A 124 0.98 -17.12 15.69
N SER A 125 -0.34 -16.95 15.72
CA SER A 125 -1.15 -16.51 14.59
C SER A 125 -0.83 -15.04 14.28
N SER A 126 0.27 -14.80 13.59
CA SER A 126 0.50 -13.59 12.81
C SER A 126 0.36 -14.00 11.35
N GLY A 127 -0.62 -13.45 10.64
CA GLY A 127 -0.85 -13.72 9.23
C GLY A 127 0.40 -13.36 8.42
N ALA A 128 1.26 -14.34 8.20
CA ALA A 128 2.45 -14.20 7.40
C ALA A 128 2.04 -14.16 5.92
N LEU A 129 2.25 -13.02 5.27
CA LEU A 129 2.19 -12.93 3.82
C LEU A 129 3.41 -13.69 3.27
N SER A 130 3.14 -14.86 2.71
CA SER A 130 4.15 -15.71 2.08
C SER A 130 4.53 -15.12 0.72
N LEU A 131 5.76 -14.60 0.60
CA LEU A 131 6.36 -14.27 -0.69
C LEU A 131 6.77 -15.57 -1.39
N LEU A 132 6.36 -15.75 -2.65
CA LEU A 132 6.88 -16.82 -3.50
C LEU A 132 8.37 -16.54 -3.83
N PRO A 133 9.25 -17.55 -3.77
CA PRO A 133 10.67 -17.35 -4.05
C PRO A 133 10.91 -17.05 -5.52
N GLY A 134 11.59 -15.94 -5.83
CA GLY A 134 12.11 -15.65 -7.18
C GLY A 134 12.01 -14.22 -7.69
N HIS A 135 11.36 -13.29 -6.97
CA HIS A 135 11.22 -11.91 -7.42
C HIS A 135 11.83 -10.93 -6.41
N GLU A 136 12.61 -9.98 -6.90
CA GLU A 136 13.13 -8.87 -6.10
C GLU A 136 11.95 -8.18 -5.38
N SER A 137 11.97 -8.24 -4.05
CA SER A 137 11.04 -7.64 -3.09
C SER A 137 9.65 -7.26 -3.61
N VAL A 138 8.80 -8.25 -3.91
CA VAL A 138 7.37 -8.01 -4.24
C VAL A 138 6.56 -7.99 -2.94
N VAL A 139 6.02 -6.82 -2.57
CA VAL A 139 5.08 -6.71 -1.44
C VAL A 139 3.67 -6.94 -1.96
N VAL A 140 3.13 -8.14 -1.77
CA VAL A 140 1.74 -8.47 -2.05
C VAL A 140 0.95 -8.39 -0.74
N LEU A 141 0.13 -7.35 -0.56
CA LEU A 141 -0.76 -7.23 0.60
C LEU A 141 -2.18 -7.64 0.22
N LEU A 142 -2.57 -8.87 0.59
CA LEU A 142 -3.95 -9.35 0.52
C LEU A 142 -4.71 -8.90 1.78
N LEU A 143 -5.70 -8.01 1.62
CA LEU A 143 -6.73 -7.77 2.65
C LEU A 143 -8.08 -8.20 2.10
N ILE A 144 -8.54 -9.37 2.53
CA ILE A 144 -9.86 -9.91 2.22
C ILE A 144 -10.93 -9.10 2.97
N LEU A 145 -11.75 -8.35 2.23
CA LEU A 145 -12.89 -7.62 2.77
C LEU A 145 -14.03 -8.61 3.06
N GLY A 146 -14.25 -8.91 4.34
CA GLY A 146 -15.48 -9.56 4.78
C GLY A 146 -16.64 -8.56 4.72
N MET A 147 -17.48 -8.67 3.71
CA MET A 147 -18.78 -7.98 3.66
C MET A 147 -19.66 -8.52 4.80
N ILE A 148 -19.94 -7.72 5.83
CA ILE A 148 -21.13 -7.92 6.65
C ILE A 148 -22.27 -7.22 5.90
N VAL A 149 -23.04 -8.00 5.14
CA VAL A 149 -24.35 -7.57 4.66
C VAL A 149 -25.27 -7.54 5.88
N ALA A 150 -25.60 -6.34 6.36
CA ALA A 150 -26.76 -6.17 7.23
C ALA A 150 -28.00 -6.22 6.34
N VAL A 151 -28.82 -7.25 6.55
CA VAL A 151 -30.20 -7.36 6.04
C VAL A 151 -31.13 -6.58 6.95
#